data_AF-D4K5E1-F1
#
_entry.id   AF-D4K5E1-F1
#
_cell.length_a   1.000
_cell.length_b   1.000
_cell.length_c   1.000
_cell.angle_alpha   90.00
_cell.angle_beta   90.00
_cell.angle_gamma   90.00
#
_symmetry.space_group_name_H-M   'P 1'
#
loop_
_entity.id
_entity.type
_entity.pdbx_description
1 polymer ?
#
loop_
_entity_poly.entity_id
_entity_poly.type
_entity_poly.pdbx_seq_one_letter_code
_entity_poly.pdbx_strand_id
1 'polypeptide(L)'
;MAIINEENARIAKQLSSFSDYVEGSATASYNAQCAEAAAILEKVKAKCATDEQRERAEYLYNRYCSVLAEAINRDNEIGTRCPSVLICGAGNFPTRKKEKQIAAWDKNMENFRKADHYLDMLKRAHTLAVKSDDPEVLDYLRAKLDQLQAAHQTMKDANTYYRKHKTLDGCPGVTAKERAWLENDHVFGVGSPLALYGCPYPAYVLQSSNASIKRAKDRIAKLEAAKAAQPVEDEHDGYTYRENAEAMRVQFQFDGKPDDETRALLKRNGFRWAPSQGVWQRQLNDNGKYAAHRVMEVLDGQQ
;
A
#
# COMPACT_ATOMS: atom_id res chain seq x y z
N MET A 1 23.43 4.65 0.24
CA MET A 1 22.87 5.62 1.19
C MET A 1 22.84 6.98 0.51
N ALA A 2 21.73 7.71 0.60
CA ALA A 2 21.66 9.07 0.08
C ALA A 2 22.53 9.98 0.97
N ILE A 3 23.39 10.79 0.34
CA ILE A 3 24.35 11.66 1.03
C ILE A 3 23.77 13.07 1.09
N ILE A 4 23.71 13.67 2.27
CA ILE A 4 23.30 15.07 2.44
C ILE A 4 24.48 15.98 2.08
N ASN A 5 24.20 17.02 1.30
CA ASN A 5 25.17 18.03 0.91
C ASN A 5 25.29 19.08 2.02
N GLU A 6 26.19 18.82 2.97
CA GLU A 6 26.53 19.69 4.10
C GLU A 6 27.09 21.05 3.66
N GLU A 7 27.85 21.10 2.57
CA GLU A 7 28.42 22.35 2.08
C GLU A 7 27.31 23.34 1.66
N ASN A 8 26.30 22.85 0.93
CA ASN A 8 25.14 23.67 0.59
C ASN A 8 24.36 24.09 1.84
N ALA A 9 24.22 23.21 2.84
CA ALA A 9 23.53 23.54 4.10
C ALA A 9 24.27 24.66 4.85
N ARG A 10 25.60 24.59 4.93
CA ARG A 10 26.47 25.60 5.52
C ARG A 10 26.35 26.95 4.83
N ILE A 11 26.45 26.98 3.50
CA ILE A 11 26.30 28.21 2.70
C ILE A 11 24.89 28.79 2.88
N ALA A 12 23.85 27.95 2.81
CA ALA A 12 22.46 28.39 3.01
C ALA A 12 22.25 29.01 4.39
N LYS A 13 22.87 28.44 5.44
CA LYS A 13 22.82 29.00 6.81
C LYS A 13 23.49 30.36 6.88
N GLN A 14 24.70 30.50 6.34
CA GLN A 14 25.44 31.78 6.31
C GLN A 14 24.68 32.88 5.57
N LEU A 15 23.94 32.52 4.52
CA LEU A 15 23.12 33.46 3.75
C LEU A 15 21.79 33.83 4.44
N SER A 16 21.38 33.13 5.50
CA SER A 16 20.09 33.33 6.17
C SER A 16 20.19 33.72 7.64
N SER A 17 21.34 33.53 8.29
CA SER A 17 21.51 33.72 9.73
C SER A 17 22.92 34.19 10.09
N PHE A 18 23.04 34.99 11.15
CA PHE A 18 24.33 35.37 11.73
C PHE A 18 24.93 34.29 12.63
N SER A 19 24.16 33.26 13.00
CA SER A 19 24.72 32.16 13.78
C SER A 19 25.49 31.19 12.90
N ASP A 20 26.61 30.72 13.44
CA ASP A 20 27.45 29.75 12.77
C ASP A 20 26.69 28.44 12.51
N TYR A 21 27.03 27.81 11.39
CA TYR A 21 26.53 26.49 11.07
C TYR A 21 27.23 25.45 11.95
N VAL A 22 26.43 24.54 12.52
CA VAL A 22 26.95 23.37 13.24
C VAL A 22 27.22 22.28 12.21
N GLU A 23 28.49 21.91 12.04
CA GLU A 23 28.92 20.91 11.07
C GLU A 23 28.19 19.58 11.28
N GLY A 24 27.67 18.98 10.19
CA GLY A 24 26.93 17.72 10.24
C GLY A 24 25.48 17.83 10.74
N SER A 25 24.99 19.03 11.08
CA SER A 25 23.64 19.18 11.65
C SER A 25 22.51 18.82 10.67
N ALA A 26 22.66 19.10 9.37
CA ALA A 26 21.69 18.70 8.35
C ALA A 26 21.62 17.17 8.21
N THR A 27 22.78 16.51 8.16
CA THR A 27 22.88 15.04 8.13
C THR A 27 22.30 14.43 9.41
N ALA A 28 22.57 15.02 10.58
CA ALA A 28 22.00 14.58 11.85
C ALA A 28 20.47 14.68 11.85
N SER A 29 19.90 15.79 11.35
CA SER A 29 18.45 15.97 11.23
C SER A 29 17.81 14.95 10.27
N TYR A 30 18.43 14.71 9.12
CA TYR A 30 18.00 13.67 8.17
C TYR A 30 18.03 12.27 8.81
N ASN A 31 19.12 11.94 9.49
CA ASN A 31 19.29 10.64 10.15
C ASN A 31 18.26 10.44 11.27
N ALA A 32 17.93 11.49 12.03
CA ALA A 32 16.90 11.42 13.06
C ALA A 32 15.52 11.06 12.46
N GLN A 33 15.11 11.73 11.38
CA GLN A 33 13.87 11.41 10.68
C GLN A 33 13.87 9.99 10.10
N CYS A 34 15.00 9.55 9.54
CA CYS A 34 15.15 8.17 9.05
C CYS A 34 15.11 7.13 10.18
N ALA A 35 15.62 7.47 11.37
CA ALA A 35 15.56 6.62 12.55
C ALA A 35 14.13 6.51 13.09
N GLU A 36 13.38 7.60 13.13
CA GLU A 36 11.95 7.59 13.46
C GLU A 36 11.15 6.71 12.49
N ALA A 37 11.41 6.86 11.19
CA ALA A 37 10.78 6.02 10.16
C ALA A 37 11.19 4.55 10.28
N ALA A 38 12.42 4.25 10.70
CA ALA A 38 12.87 2.88 10.97
C ALA A 38 12.13 2.27 12.17
N ALA A 39 11.90 3.05 13.24
CA ALA A 39 11.09 2.60 14.37
C ALA A 39 9.62 2.34 13.96
N ILE A 40 9.09 3.09 13.00
CA ILE A 40 7.77 2.82 12.40
C ILE A 40 7.81 1.52 11.59
N LEU A 41 8.85 1.30 10.78
CA LEU A 41 9.03 0.08 9.99
C LEU A 41 8.99 -1.17 10.88
N GLU A 42 9.73 -1.19 11.99
CA GLU A 42 9.73 -2.34 12.91
C GLU A 42 8.35 -2.62 13.51
N LYS A 43 7.61 -1.57 13.90
CA LYS A 43 6.22 -1.71 14.37
C LYS A 43 5.27 -2.21 13.29
N VAL A 44 5.52 -1.87 12.03
CA VAL A 44 4.71 -2.32 10.89
C VAL A 44 5.05 -3.77 10.53
N LYS A 45 6.33 -4.14 10.48
CA LYS A 45 6.79 -5.51 10.22
C LYS A 45 6.20 -6.51 11.21
N ALA A 46 6.13 -6.15 12.49
CA ALA A 46 5.49 -6.97 13.53
C ALA A 46 3.99 -7.23 13.29
N LYS A 47 3.32 -6.40 12.47
CA LYS A 47 1.91 -6.56 12.09
C LYS A 47 1.71 -7.18 10.71
N CYS A 48 2.76 -7.26 9.89
CA CYS A 48 2.71 -7.86 8.57
C CYS A 48 2.55 -9.37 8.69
N ALA A 49 1.62 -9.92 7.92
CA ALA A 49 1.33 -11.34 7.96
C ALA A 49 2.22 -12.14 6.99
N THR A 50 2.59 -11.56 5.84
CA THR A 50 3.46 -12.20 4.85
C THR A 50 4.80 -11.49 4.70
N ASP A 51 5.79 -12.21 4.17
CA ASP A 51 7.12 -11.69 3.84
C ASP A 51 7.05 -10.60 2.76
N GLU A 52 6.22 -10.74 1.73
CA GLU A 52 6.04 -9.69 0.71
C GLU A 52 5.54 -8.37 1.33
N GLN A 53 4.68 -8.43 2.35
CA GLN A 53 4.24 -7.22 3.07
C GLN A 53 5.40 -6.57 3.82
N ARG A 54 6.32 -7.36 4.39
CA ARG A 54 7.53 -6.86 5.08
C ARG A 54 8.49 -6.23 4.08
N GLU A 55 8.78 -6.90 2.97
CA GLU A 55 9.62 -6.38 1.89
C GLU A 55 9.05 -5.09 1.30
N ARG A 56 7.73 -5.03 1.07
CA ARG A 56 7.07 -3.81 0.59
C ARG A 56 7.20 -2.67 1.60
N ALA A 57 7.09 -2.95 2.90
CA ALA A 57 7.33 -1.95 3.94
C ALA A 57 8.78 -1.44 3.89
N GLU A 58 9.76 -2.33 3.75
CA GLU A 58 11.18 -1.94 3.58
C GLU A 58 11.41 -1.09 2.33
N TYR A 59 10.79 -1.45 1.21
CA TYR A 59 10.83 -0.66 -0.01
C TYR A 59 10.29 0.76 0.21
N LEU A 60 9.14 0.90 0.90
CA LEU A 60 8.54 2.20 1.20
C LEU A 60 9.42 3.03 2.13
N TYR A 61 10.03 2.40 3.14
CA TYR A 61 11.01 3.04 4.01
C TYR A 61 12.22 3.56 3.22
N ASN A 62 12.84 2.71 2.40
CA ASN A 62 13.99 3.09 1.58
C ASN A 62 13.62 4.24 0.63
N ARG A 63 12.42 4.19 0.03
CA ARG A 63 11.94 5.24 -0.86
C ARG A 63 11.69 6.56 -0.12
N TYR A 64 11.13 6.51 1.08
CA TYR A 64 11.00 7.68 1.95
C TYR A 64 12.36 8.33 2.21
N CYS A 65 13.35 7.56 2.68
CA CYS A 65 14.69 8.07 2.97
C CYS A 65 15.35 8.71 1.74
N SER A 66 15.29 8.05 0.58
CA SER A 66 15.84 8.61 -0.67
C SER A 66 15.17 9.93 -1.06
N VAL A 67 13.84 9.98 -1.06
CA VAL A 67 13.09 11.18 -1.48
C VAL A 67 13.24 12.31 -0.47
N LEU A 68 13.32 12.00 0.83
CA LEU A 68 13.60 12.98 1.87
C LEU A 68 14.99 13.59 1.68
N ALA A 69 16.02 12.78 1.42
CA ALA A 69 17.36 13.28 1.16
C ALA A 69 17.42 14.17 -0.08
N GLU A 70 16.74 13.78 -1.17
CA GLU A 70 16.60 14.61 -2.37
C GLU A 70 15.92 15.96 -2.05
N ALA A 71 14.84 15.94 -1.26
CA ALA A 71 14.12 17.15 -0.84
C ALA A 71 14.99 18.08 0.02
N ILE A 72 15.72 17.55 1.00
CA ILE A 72 16.64 18.31 1.86
C ILE A 72 17.79 18.89 1.05
N ASN A 73 18.42 18.10 0.17
CA ASN A 73 19.50 18.59 -0.68
C ASN A 73 19.03 19.69 -1.63
N ARG A 74 17.82 19.54 -2.17
CA ARG A 74 17.20 20.57 -3.00
C ARG A 74 16.90 21.83 -2.20
N ASP A 75 16.45 21.69 -0.95
CA ASP A 75 16.19 22.82 -0.05
C ASP A 75 17.45 23.60 0.27
N ASN A 76 18.52 22.89 0.64
CA ASN A 76 19.85 23.46 0.89
C ASN A 76 20.38 24.20 -0.36
N GLU A 77 20.29 23.60 -1.56
CA GLU A 77 20.68 24.27 -2.80
C GLU A 77 19.83 25.51 -3.10
N ILE A 78 18.52 25.50 -2.82
CA ILE A 78 17.70 26.72 -2.97
C ILE A 78 18.18 27.79 -2.01
N GLY A 79 18.52 27.40 -0.77
CA GLY A 79 19.04 28.28 0.26
C GLY A 79 20.30 29.04 -0.15
N THR A 80 21.15 28.46 -1.00
CA THR A 80 22.40 29.12 -1.46
C THR A 80 22.18 30.25 -2.47
N ARG A 81 20.99 30.37 -3.07
CA ARG A 81 20.73 31.25 -4.23
C ARG A 81 20.68 32.74 -3.91
N CYS A 82 20.24 33.10 -2.71
CA CYS A 82 19.95 34.48 -2.34
C CYS A 82 20.15 34.71 -0.83
N PRO A 83 20.97 35.71 -0.43
CA PRO A 83 21.04 36.13 0.97
C PRO A 83 19.70 36.70 1.44
N SER A 84 19.45 36.60 2.74
CA SER A 84 18.34 37.26 3.40
C SER A 84 18.61 38.77 3.58
N VAL A 85 17.53 39.54 3.75
CA VAL A 85 17.62 40.98 4.04
C VAL A 85 18.40 41.27 5.32
N LEU A 86 18.39 40.32 6.27
CA LEU A 86 19.17 40.39 7.50
C LEU A 86 20.68 40.45 7.20
N ILE A 87 21.15 39.66 6.22
CA ILE A 87 22.57 39.51 5.90
C ILE A 87 23.08 40.64 4.99
N CYS A 88 22.33 41.01 3.95
CA CYS A 88 22.79 42.03 2.99
C CYS A 88 22.26 43.45 3.28
N GLY A 89 21.37 43.61 4.26
CA GLY A 89 20.68 44.86 4.54
C GLY A 89 19.59 45.20 3.50
N ALA A 90 18.66 46.07 3.89
CA ALA A 90 17.51 46.45 3.05
C ALA A 90 17.92 47.16 1.75
N GLY A 91 18.99 47.95 1.77
CA GLY A 91 19.45 48.73 0.61
C GLY A 91 20.02 47.89 -0.54
N ASN A 92 20.57 46.70 -0.25
CA ASN A 92 21.21 45.82 -1.24
C ASN A 92 20.43 44.52 -1.49
N PHE A 93 19.20 44.41 -0.97
CA PHE A 93 18.44 43.17 -1.04
C PHE A 93 17.94 42.86 -2.46
N PRO A 94 18.30 41.71 -3.06
CA PRO A 94 17.93 41.41 -4.43
C PRO A 94 16.53 40.77 -4.52
N THR A 95 15.48 41.58 -4.40
CA THR A 95 14.07 41.13 -4.33
C THR A 95 13.67 40.13 -5.42
N ARG A 96 13.97 40.41 -6.70
CA ARG A 96 13.63 39.50 -7.81
C ARG A 96 14.32 38.14 -7.71
N LYS A 97 15.54 38.06 -7.12
CA LYS A 97 16.21 36.78 -6.86
C LYS A 97 15.51 36.04 -5.71
N LYS A 98 15.11 36.76 -4.65
CA LYS A 98 14.37 36.17 -3.53
C LYS A 98 13.03 35.61 -3.97
N GLU A 99 12.27 36.32 -4.80
CA GLU A 99 10.99 35.82 -5.35
C GLU A 99 11.18 34.49 -6.09
N LYS A 100 12.23 34.38 -6.91
CA LYS A 100 12.58 33.12 -7.59
C LYS A 100 13.03 32.02 -6.61
N GLN A 101 13.69 32.38 -5.51
CA GLN A 101 14.07 31.45 -4.44
C GLN A 101 12.82 30.90 -3.74
N ILE A 102 11.87 31.78 -3.37
CA ILE A 102 10.59 31.40 -2.75
C ILE A 102 9.79 30.48 -3.68
N ALA A 103 9.63 30.86 -4.95
CA ALA A 103 8.95 30.02 -5.93
C ALA A 103 9.63 28.65 -6.13
N ALA A 104 10.94 28.54 -5.90
CA ALA A 104 11.65 27.27 -5.93
C ALA A 104 11.40 26.43 -4.65
N TRP A 105 11.35 27.06 -3.47
CA TRP A 105 10.96 26.41 -2.21
C TRP A 105 9.53 25.88 -2.27
N ASP A 106 8.59 26.69 -2.78
CA ASP A 106 7.19 26.28 -2.96
C ASP A 106 7.06 25.02 -3.82
N LYS A 107 7.86 24.93 -4.90
CA LYS A 107 7.94 23.73 -5.74
C LYS A 107 8.60 22.56 -5.02
N ASN A 108 9.66 22.81 -4.23
CA ASN A 108 10.34 21.74 -3.49
C ASN A 108 9.46 21.14 -2.38
N MET A 109 8.46 21.88 -1.90
CA MET A 109 7.44 21.36 -0.97
C MET A 109 6.75 20.11 -1.52
N GLU A 110 6.62 19.97 -2.85
CA GLU A 110 6.09 18.74 -3.46
C GLU A 110 6.97 17.51 -3.20
N ASN A 111 8.29 17.67 -3.09
CA ASN A 111 9.19 16.56 -2.78
C ASN A 111 9.07 16.14 -1.32
N PHE A 112 8.92 17.09 -0.40
CA PHE A 112 8.58 16.78 1.00
C PHE A 112 7.24 16.07 1.10
N ARG A 113 6.20 16.55 0.41
CA ARG A 113 4.90 15.86 0.34
C ARG A 113 5.00 14.45 -0.23
N LYS A 114 5.88 14.21 -1.21
CA LYS A 114 6.15 12.85 -1.72
C LYS A 114 6.82 11.98 -0.67
N ALA A 115 7.77 12.50 0.08
CA ALA A 115 8.37 11.77 1.20
C ALA A 115 7.29 11.40 2.23
N ASP A 116 6.49 12.36 2.69
CA ASP A 116 5.39 12.13 3.62
C ASP A 116 4.38 11.09 3.10
N HIS A 117 4.08 11.12 1.80
CA HIS A 117 3.23 10.12 1.16
C HIS A 117 3.80 8.70 1.32
N TYR A 118 5.10 8.49 1.08
CA TYR A 118 5.73 7.18 1.29
C TYR A 118 5.73 6.77 2.76
N LEU A 119 5.95 7.72 3.68
CA LEU A 119 5.87 7.47 5.11
C LEU A 119 4.46 7.06 5.56
N ASP A 120 3.43 7.68 5.01
CA ASP A 120 2.04 7.33 5.29
C ASP A 120 1.63 5.99 4.68
N MET A 121 2.14 5.68 3.49
CA MET A 121 2.02 4.34 2.91
C MET A 121 2.72 3.29 3.78
N LEU A 122 3.92 3.58 4.30
CA LEU A 122 4.66 2.69 5.20
C LEU A 122 3.83 2.36 6.45
N LYS A 123 3.26 3.38 7.11
CA LYS A 123 2.41 3.19 8.31
C LYS A 123 1.24 2.23 8.05
N ARG A 124 0.75 2.15 6.81
CA ARG A 124 -0.40 1.34 6.39
C ARG A 124 -0.01 0.09 5.60
N ALA A 125 1.28 -0.23 5.44
CA ALA A 125 1.71 -1.34 4.58
C ALA A 125 1.09 -2.68 4.98
N HIS A 126 0.97 -2.94 6.28
CA HIS A 126 0.35 -4.15 6.84
C HIS A 126 -1.16 -4.29 6.52
N THR A 127 -1.87 -3.21 6.18
CA THR A 127 -3.31 -3.25 5.87
C THR A 127 -3.59 -3.43 4.38
N LEU A 128 -2.56 -3.34 3.53
CA LEU A 128 -2.70 -3.55 2.11
C LEU A 128 -3.06 -5.01 1.82
N ALA A 129 -3.90 -5.20 0.79
CA ALA A 129 -4.32 -6.53 0.40
C ALA A 129 -3.12 -7.37 -0.07
N VAL A 130 -2.95 -8.54 0.54
CA VAL A 130 -2.03 -9.58 0.08
C VAL A 130 -2.44 -10.01 -1.33
N LYS A 131 -1.49 -10.06 -2.26
CA LYS A 131 -1.76 -10.38 -3.67
C LYS A 131 -2.05 -11.86 -3.85
N SER A 132 -2.43 -12.25 -5.07
CA SER A 132 -2.76 -13.65 -5.38
C SER A 132 -1.54 -14.49 -5.73
N ASP A 133 -0.47 -13.83 -6.22
CA ASP A 133 0.83 -14.41 -6.56
C ASP A 133 1.77 -14.56 -5.36
N ASP A 134 1.42 -14.00 -4.19
CA ASP A 134 2.18 -14.17 -2.96
C ASP A 134 2.21 -15.67 -2.56
N PRO A 135 3.39 -16.26 -2.30
CA PRO A 135 3.52 -17.65 -1.88
C PRO A 135 2.68 -17.99 -0.64
N GLU A 136 2.62 -17.08 0.34
CA GLU A 136 1.99 -17.25 1.65
C GLU A 136 0.50 -16.85 1.65
N VAL A 137 -0.06 -16.48 0.48
CA VAL A 137 -1.45 -15.99 0.37
C VAL A 137 -2.48 -16.95 0.97
N LEU A 138 -2.30 -18.26 0.79
CA LEU A 138 -3.26 -19.26 1.27
C LEU A 138 -3.23 -19.37 2.79
N ASP A 139 -2.05 -19.41 3.38
CA ASP A 139 -1.88 -19.49 4.83
C ASP A 139 -2.40 -18.22 5.52
N TYR A 140 -2.10 -17.05 4.94
CA TYR A 140 -2.68 -15.78 5.38
C TYR A 140 -4.20 -15.79 5.35
N LEU A 141 -4.81 -16.26 4.25
CA LEU A 141 -6.26 -16.27 4.10
C LEU A 141 -6.93 -17.27 5.05
N ARG A 142 -6.31 -18.43 5.32
CA ARG A 142 -6.80 -19.42 6.27
C ARG A 142 -6.76 -18.87 7.70
N ALA A 143 -5.63 -18.28 8.13
CA ALA A 143 -5.55 -17.62 9.43
C ALA A 143 -6.58 -16.49 9.58
N LYS A 144 -6.79 -15.70 8.52
CA LYS A 144 -7.83 -14.66 8.49
C LYS A 144 -9.24 -15.25 8.58
N LEU A 145 -9.50 -16.36 7.90
CA LEU A 145 -10.78 -17.06 7.95
C LEU A 145 -11.06 -17.55 9.38
N ASP A 146 -10.09 -18.16 10.05
CA ASP A 146 -10.22 -18.64 11.42
C ASP A 146 -10.53 -17.49 12.39
N GLN A 147 -9.82 -16.36 12.26
CA GLN A 147 -10.11 -15.15 13.04
C GLN A 147 -11.53 -14.63 12.81
N LEU A 148 -11.98 -14.58 11.56
CA LEU A 148 -13.34 -14.14 11.23
C LEU A 148 -14.40 -15.10 11.79
N GLN A 149 -14.16 -16.41 11.76
CA GLN A 149 -15.06 -17.41 12.31
C GLN A 149 -15.13 -17.34 13.83
N ALA A 150 -13.98 -17.21 14.51
CA ALA A 150 -13.91 -17.02 15.96
C ALA A 150 -14.66 -15.76 16.40
N ALA A 151 -14.40 -14.62 15.74
CA ALA A 151 -15.12 -13.38 16.03
C ALA A 151 -16.63 -13.50 15.80
N HIS A 152 -17.05 -14.17 14.73
CA HIS A 152 -18.47 -14.43 14.45
C HIS A 152 -19.13 -15.26 15.54
N GLN A 153 -18.43 -16.29 16.01
CA GLN A 153 -18.92 -17.15 17.08
C GLN A 153 -19.05 -16.37 18.39
N THR A 154 -18.04 -15.57 18.77
CA THR A 154 -18.11 -14.66 19.92
C THR A 154 -19.31 -13.71 19.85
N MET A 155 -19.60 -13.13 18.69
CA MET A 155 -20.79 -12.26 18.52
C MET A 155 -22.10 -13.01 18.76
N LYS A 156 -22.23 -14.24 18.28
CA LYS A 156 -23.41 -15.08 18.51
C LYS A 156 -23.55 -15.49 19.98
N ASP A 157 -22.43 -15.82 20.61
CA ASP A 157 -22.39 -16.23 22.01
C ASP A 157 -22.71 -15.06 22.93
N ALA A 158 -22.17 -13.88 22.66
CA ALA A 158 -22.51 -12.64 23.37
C ALA A 158 -24.00 -12.29 23.28
N ASN A 159 -24.61 -12.41 22.09
CA ASN A 159 -26.05 -12.23 21.95
C ASN A 159 -26.86 -13.27 22.75
N THR A 160 -26.41 -14.52 22.76
CA THR A 160 -27.07 -15.60 23.50
C THR A 160 -26.96 -15.39 25.00
N TYR A 161 -25.77 -15.01 25.47
CA TYR A 161 -25.46 -14.67 26.85
C TYR A 161 -26.34 -13.50 27.32
N TYR A 162 -26.34 -12.40 26.56
CA TYR A 162 -27.13 -11.22 26.89
C TYR A 162 -28.63 -11.51 26.97
N ARG A 163 -29.17 -12.35 26.07
CA ARG A 163 -30.59 -12.76 26.14
C ARG A 163 -30.95 -13.41 27.48
N LYS A 164 -30.04 -14.20 28.05
CA LYS A 164 -30.22 -14.93 29.32
C LYS A 164 -29.93 -14.07 30.55
N HIS A 165 -28.83 -13.32 30.53
CA HIS A 165 -28.30 -12.65 31.72
C HIS A 165 -28.60 -11.15 31.77
N LYS A 166 -29.03 -10.54 30.66
CA LYS A 166 -29.25 -9.07 30.52
C LYS A 166 -28.03 -8.20 30.81
N THR A 167 -26.86 -8.82 30.90
CA THR A 167 -25.54 -8.20 30.99
C THR A 167 -24.55 -9.03 30.18
N LEU A 168 -23.44 -8.42 29.79
CA LEU A 168 -22.26 -9.04 29.21
C LEU A 168 -21.16 -9.27 30.26
N ASP A 169 -21.41 -8.96 31.53
CA ASP A 169 -20.47 -9.28 32.61
C ASP A 169 -20.28 -10.81 32.73
N GLY A 170 -19.03 -11.27 32.67
CA GLY A 170 -18.69 -12.69 32.63
C GLY A 170 -18.88 -13.39 31.28
N CYS A 171 -19.26 -12.68 30.20
CA CYS A 171 -19.38 -13.29 28.87
C CYS A 171 -18.00 -13.69 28.32
N PRO A 172 -17.76 -14.97 27.99
CA PRO A 172 -16.51 -15.39 27.38
C PRO A 172 -16.28 -14.69 26.03
N GLY A 173 -15.04 -14.28 25.77
CA GLY A 173 -14.62 -13.69 24.49
C GLY A 173 -14.94 -12.22 24.29
N VAL A 174 -15.71 -11.57 25.18
CA VAL A 174 -15.94 -10.12 25.14
C VAL A 174 -14.95 -9.42 26.07
N THR A 175 -14.13 -8.52 25.53
CA THR A 175 -13.15 -7.78 26.35
C THR A 175 -13.85 -6.74 27.22
N ALA A 176 -13.20 -6.33 28.33
CA ALA A 176 -13.74 -5.29 29.21
C ALA A 176 -14.02 -3.96 28.47
N LYS A 177 -13.18 -3.62 27.49
CA LYS A 177 -13.35 -2.43 26.64
C LYS A 177 -14.55 -2.57 25.71
N GLU A 178 -14.70 -3.72 25.04
CA GLU A 178 -15.85 -3.98 24.17
C GLU A 178 -17.14 -4.00 24.96
N ARG A 179 -17.16 -4.62 26.14
CA ARG A 179 -18.30 -4.57 27.05
C ARG A 179 -18.67 -3.13 27.42
N ALA A 180 -17.71 -2.32 27.86
CA ALA A 180 -17.96 -0.93 28.24
C ALA A 180 -18.54 -0.10 27.08
N TRP A 181 -18.13 -0.40 25.85
CA TRP A 181 -18.70 0.22 24.66
C TRP A 181 -20.10 -0.33 24.34
N LEU A 182 -20.29 -1.65 24.38
CA LEU A 182 -21.57 -2.31 24.07
C LEU A 182 -22.66 -2.00 25.08
N GLU A 183 -22.33 -1.88 26.36
CA GLU A 183 -23.26 -1.59 27.45
C GLU A 183 -23.39 -0.09 27.73
N ASN A 184 -22.89 0.78 26.86
CA ASN A 184 -23.12 2.20 27.04
C ASN A 184 -24.59 2.57 26.74
N ASP A 185 -25.09 3.57 27.45
CA ASP A 185 -26.49 4.03 27.34
C ASP A 185 -26.71 5.04 26.19
N HIS A 186 -25.67 5.34 25.41
CA HIS A 186 -25.75 6.34 24.36
C HIS A 186 -26.32 5.73 23.08
N VAL A 187 -27.21 6.47 22.40
CA VAL A 187 -27.79 6.07 21.10
C VAL A 187 -27.10 6.77 19.93
N PHE A 188 -26.71 8.03 20.10
CA PHE A 188 -26.09 8.86 19.06
C PHE A 188 -24.61 9.13 19.35
N GLY A 189 -23.82 9.37 18.29
CA GLY A 189 -22.39 9.65 18.41
C GLY A 189 -21.59 8.41 18.80
N VAL A 190 -21.22 8.29 20.07
CA VAL A 190 -20.52 7.12 20.63
C VAL A 190 -21.46 5.95 20.96
N GLY A 191 -22.66 5.95 20.39
CA GLY A 191 -23.72 5.04 20.80
C GLY A 191 -23.45 3.57 20.54
N SER A 192 -24.05 2.73 21.39
CA SER A 192 -23.93 1.28 21.29
C SER A 192 -25.07 0.68 20.47
N PRO A 193 -24.82 -0.44 19.77
CA PRO A 193 -25.90 -1.20 19.15
C PRO A 193 -26.92 -1.69 20.18
N LEU A 194 -26.50 -1.92 21.42
CA LEU A 194 -27.39 -2.36 22.48
C LEU A 194 -28.43 -1.31 22.85
N ALA A 195 -28.01 -0.05 23.03
CA ALA A 195 -28.91 1.05 23.36
C ALA A 195 -29.94 1.32 22.25
N LEU A 196 -29.54 1.16 20.98
CA LEU A 196 -30.40 1.42 19.82
C LEU A 196 -31.31 0.23 19.46
N TYR A 197 -30.77 -0.98 19.45
CA TYR A 197 -31.44 -2.17 18.92
C TYR A 197 -31.84 -3.20 19.99
N GLY A 198 -31.52 -2.94 21.27
CA GLY A 198 -31.82 -3.86 22.37
C GLY A 198 -31.02 -5.16 22.34
N CYS A 199 -29.97 -5.25 21.52
CA CYS A 199 -29.07 -6.39 21.49
C CYS A 199 -27.61 -5.96 21.22
N PRO A 200 -26.62 -6.68 21.79
CA PRO A 200 -25.20 -6.32 21.61
C PRO A 200 -24.75 -6.32 20.15
N TYR A 201 -25.15 -7.35 19.38
CA TYR A 201 -24.79 -7.49 17.97
C TYR A 201 -26.05 -7.69 17.10
N PRO A 202 -26.56 -6.64 16.45
CA PRO A 202 -27.74 -6.73 15.60
C PRO A 202 -27.57 -7.62 14.37
N ALA A 203 -28.69 -7.98 13.74
CA ALA A 203 -28.71 -8.88 12.59
C ALA A 203 -27.83 -8.41 11.42
N TYR A 204 -27.79 -7.11 11.12
CA TYR A 204 -26.95 -6.57 10.04
C TYR A 204 -25.44 -6.75 10.30
N VAL A 205 -25.01 -6.72 11.56
CA VAL A 205 -23.60 -6.95 11.95
C VAL A 205 -23.24 -8.42 11.71
N LEU A 206 -24.11 -9.34 12.14
CA LEU A 206 -23.92 -10.78 11.91
C LEU A 206 -23.95 -11.12 10.42
N GLN A 207 -24.84 -10.51 9.65
CA GLN A 207 -24.92 -10.69 8.19
C GLN A 207 -23.64 -10.21 7.50
N SER A 208 -23.12 -9.04 7.87
CA SER A 208 -21.87 -8.49 7.34
C SER A 208 -20.66 -9.38 7.67
N SER A 209 -20.62 -9.90 8.90
CA SER A 209 -19.60 -10.86 9.34
C SER A 209 -19.65 -12.16 8.52
N ASN A 210 -20.83 -12.74 8.33
CA ASN A 210 -21.02 -13.92 7.50
C ASN A 210 -20.64 -13.68 6.03
N ALA A 211 -20.98 -12.51 5.48
CA ALA A 211 -20.57 -12.15 4.13
C ALA A 211 -19.05 -12.07 3.99
N SER A 212 -18.34 -11.60 5.03
CA SER A 212 -16.88 -11.55 5.05
C SER A 212 -16.25 -12.95 5.13
N ILE A 213 -16.81 -13.85 5.95
CA ILE A 213 -16.42 -15.27 6.00
C ILE A 213 -16.60 -15.92 4.62
N LYS A 214 -17.75 -15.73 3.99
CA LYS A 214 -18.04 -16.28 2.67
C LYS A 214 -17.02 -15.80 1.63
N ARG A 215 -16.73 -14.50 1.57
CA ARG A 215 -15.72 -13.95 0.65
C ARG A 215 -14.33 -14.54 0.87
N ALA A 216 -13.93 -14.76 2.13
CA ALA A 216 -12.64 -15.37 2.44
C ALA A 216 -12.59 -16.83 1.94
N LYS A 217 -13.63 -17.63 2.21
CA LYS A 217 -13.75 -19.01 1.71
C LYS A 217 -13.73 -19.07 0.18
N ASP A 218 -14.53 -18.23 -0.48
CA ASP A 218 -14.61 -18.17 -1.93
C ASP A 218 -13.24 -17.80 -2.54
N ARG A 219 -12.50 -16.89 -1.90
CA ARG A 219 -11.15 -16.51 -2.34
C ARG A 219 -10.15 -17.65 -2.18
N ILE A 220 -10.17 -18.36 -1.04
CA ILE A 220 -9.30 -19.53 -0.80
C ILE A 220 -9.57 -20.60 -1.87
N ALA A 221 -10.83 -20.98 -2.06
CA ALA A 221 -11.21 -22.02 -3.01
C ALA A 221 -10.77 -21.67 -4.45
N LYS A 222 -10.92 -20.41 -4.86
CA LYS A 222 -10.44 -19.94 -6.18
C LYS A 222 -8.93 -20.06 -6.34
N LEU A 223 -8.17 -19.69 -5.32
CA LEU A 223 -6.71 -19.76 -5.36
C LEU A 223 -6.21 -21.21 -5.31
N GLU A 224 -6.84 -22.06 -4.50
CA GLU A 224 -6.53 -23.50 -4.46
C GLU A 224 -6.83 -24.16 -5.81
N ALA A 225 -7.98 -23.87 -6.42
CA ALA A 225 -8.33 -24.38 -7.74
C ALA A 225 -7.34 -23.90 -8.82
N ALA A 226 -6.94 -22.62 -8.78
CA ALA A 226 -5.96 -22.09 -9.72
C ALA A 226 -4.57 -22.71 -9.54
N LYS A 227 -4.12 -22.96 -8.30
CA LYS A 227 -2.83 -23.59 -8.01
C LYS A 227 -2.82 -25.10 -8.26
N ALA A 228 -3.97 -25.77 -8.15
CA ALA A 228 -4.13 -27.20 -8.43
C ALA A 228 -4.35 -27.50 -9.93
N ALA A 229 -4.74 -26.49 -10.72
CA ALA A 229 -4.88 -26.65 -12.16
C ALA A 229 -3.52 -26.99 -12.79
N GLN A 230 -3.53 -27.95 -13.73
CA GLN A 230 -2.32 -28.28 -14.48
C GLN A 230 -1.87 -27.09 -15.32
N PRO A 231 -0.55 -26.90 -15.52
CA PRO A 231 -0.04 -25.89 -16.43
C PRO A 231 -0.68 -26.10 -17.81
N VAL A 232 -1.38 -25.08 -18.31
CA VAL A 232 -1.88 -25.06 -19.68
C VAL A 232 -0.84 -24.30 -20.50
N GLU A 233 -0.30 -24.98 -21.49
CA GLU A 233 0.62 -24.41 -22.48
C GLU A 233 0.22 -24.94 -23.84
N ASP A 234 -0.26 -24.04 -24.69
CA ASP A 234 -0.76 -24.35 -26.02
C ASP A 234 0.11 -23.59 -27.04
N GLU A 235 0.75 -24.33 -27.94
CA GLU A 235 1.51 -23.76 -29.05
C GLU A 235 0.57 -23.49 -30.22
N HIS A 236 0.58 -22.24 -30.70
CA HIS A 236 -0.12 -21.78 -31.89
C HIS A 236 0.89 -21.27 -32.92
N ASP A 237 0.45 -21.06 -34.16
CA ASP A 237 1.31 -20.51 -35.19
C ASP A 237 1.59 -19.02 -34.93
N GLY A 238 2.83 -18.71 -34.57
CA GLY A 238 3.32 -17.37 -34.26
C GLY A 238 3.20 -16.94 -32.79
N TYR A 239 2.61 -17.75 -31.90
CA TYR A 239 2.58 -17.47 -30.47
C TYR A 239 2.37 -18.72 -29.59
N THR A 240 2.83 -18.65 -28.34
CA THR A 240 2.55 -19.64 -27.29
C THR A 240 1.62 -19.02 -26.26
N TYR A 241 0.53 -19.71 -25.97
CA TYR A 241 -0.39 -19.38 -24.88
C TYR A 241 0.00 -20.14 -23.62
N ARG A 242 0.03 -19.47 -22.46
CA ARG A 242 0.34 -20.10 -21.18
C ARG A 242 -0.52 -19.59 -20.03
N GLU A 243 -1.11 -20.50 -19.28
CA GLU A 243 -1.68 -20.22 -17.96
C GLU A 243 -0.64 -20.48 -16.86
N ASN A 244 0.04 -19.43 -16.44
CA ASN A 244 1.06 -19.50 -15.39
C ASN A 244 0.41 -19.38 -13.99
N ALA A 245 0.15 -20.52 -13.36
CA ALA A 245 -0.43 -20.60 -12.02
C ALA A 245 0.48 -20.03 -10.92
N GLU A 246 1.80 -20.12 -11.08
CA GLU A 246 2.77 -19.57 -10.10
C GLU A 246 2.74 -18.04 -10.09
N ALA A 247 2.81 -17.42 -11.27
CA ALA A 247 2.72 -15.98 -11.40
C ALA A 247 1.26 -15.46 -11.29
N MET A 248 0.27 -16.36 -11.25
CA MET A 248 -1.15 -16.06 -11.40
C MET A 248 -1.39 -15.16 -12.62
N ARG A 249 -0.83 -15.53 -13.79
CA ARG A 249 -0.96 -14.79 -15.05
C ARG A 249 -1.37 -15.68 -16.21
N VAL A 250 -2.17 -15.11 -17.11
CA VAL A 250 -2.36 -15.60 -18.47
C VAL A 250 -1.38 -14.87 -19.37
N GLN A 251 -0.61 -15.60 -20.17
CA GLN A 251 0.52 -15.09 -20.93
C GLN A 251 0.42 -15.46 -22.41
N PHE A 252 0.80 -14.52 -23.27
CA PHE A 252 1.07 -14.73 -24.68
C PHE A 252 2.53 -14.41 -24.95
N GLN A 253 3.28 -15.40 -25.42
CA GLN A 253 4.64 -15.26 -25.87
C GLN A 253 4.65 -15.31 -27.40
N PHE A 254 5.33 -14.36 -28.05
CA PHE A 254 5.49 -14.31 -29.50
C PHE A 254 6.97 -14.47 -29.83
N ASP A 255 7.30 -15.10 -30.96
CA ASP A 255 8.70 -15.32 -31.38
C ASP A 255 9.45 -14.01 -31.66
N GLY A 256 8.70 -12.96 -31.99
CA GLY A 256 9.20 -11.63 -32.24
C GLY A 256 8.23 -10.56 -31.76
N LYS A 257 8.50 -9.31 -32.16
CA LYS A 257 7.59 -8.20 -31.87
C LYS A 257 6.34 -8.35 -32.73
N PRO A 258 5.14 -8.59 -32.14
CA PRO A 258 3.92 -8.66 -32.91
C PRO A 258 3.61 -7.31 -33.57
N ASP A 259 2.88 -7.36 -34.68
CA ASP A 259 2.49 -6.18 -35.45
C ASP A 259 1.61 -5.20 -34.64
N ASP A 260 1.36 -4.03 -35.21
CA ASP A 260 0.65 -2.94 -34.53
C ASP A 260 -0.81 -3.30 -34.22
N GLU A 261 -1.47 -4.08 -35.08
CA GLU A 261 -2.87 -4.51 -34.91
C GLU A 261 -2.99 -5.53 -33.79
N THR A 262 -2.11 -6.54 -33.78
CA THR A 262 -2.02 -7.55 -32.71
C THR A 262 -1.74 -6.89 -31.36
N ARG A 263 -0.81 -5.92 -31.31
CA ARG A 263 -0.53 -5.17 -30.08
C ARG A 263 -1.72 -4.32 -29.63
N ALA A 264 -2.48 -3.74 -30.55
CA ALA A 264 -3.69 -3.00 -30.23
C ALA A 264 -4.80 -3.93 -29.71
N LEU A 265 -4.97 -5.10 -30.31
CA LEU A 265 -5.90 -6.15 -29.88
C LEU A 265 -5.61 -6.60 -28.44
N LEU A 266 -4.36 -6.91 -28.13
CA LEU A 266 -3.91 -7.32 -26.80
C LEU A 266 -4.20 -6.23 -25.75
N LYS A 267 -3.82 -4.98 -26.04
CA LYS A 267 -4.09 -3.84 -25.14
C LYS A 267 -5.58 -3.61 -24.91
N ARG A 268 -6.40 -3.71 -25.95
CA ARG A 268 -7.87 -3.57 -25.87
C ARG A 268 -8.49 -4.64 -24.97
N ASN A 269 -7.93 -5.85 -24.99
CA ASN A 269 -8.32 -6.94 -24.10
C ASN A 269 -7.60 -6.93 -22.74
N GLY A 270 -6.90 -5.84 -22.41
CA GLY A 270 -6.31 -5.62 -21.09
C GLY A 270 -4.98 -6.33 -20.83
N PHE A 271 -4.34 -6.90 -21.86
CA PHE A 271 -3.00 -7.46 -21.74
C PHE A 271 -1.95 -6.34 -21.70
N ARG A 272 -0.94 -6.53 -20.85
CA ARG A 272 0.18 -5.59 -20.69
C ARG A 272 1.49 -6.30 -20.99
N TRP A 273 2.37 -5.61 -21.71
CA TRP A 273 3.72 -6.09 -21.98
C TRP A 273 4.55 -6.16 -20.70
N ALA A 274 5.18 -7.30 -20.45
CA ALA A 274 6.10 -7.55 -19.36
C ALA A 274 7.52 -7.68 -19.91
N PRO A 275 8.31 -6.59 -19.95
CA PRO A 275 9.62 -6.60 -20.60
C PRO A 275 10.63 -7.54 -19.94
N SER A 276 10.51 -7.82 -18.64
CA SER A 276 11.38 -8.76 -17.93
C SER A 276 11.19 -10.22 -18.32
N GLN A 277 10.02 -10.55 -18.87
CA GLN A 277 9.64 -11.92 -19.25
C GLN A 277 9.46 -12.06 -20.76
N GLY A 278 9.43 -10.96 -21.52
CA GLY A 278 9.22 -11.01 -22.96
C GLY A 278 7.81 -11.44 -23.36
N VAL A 279 6.80 -11.26 -22.50
CA VAL A 279 5.42 -11.74 -22.74
C VAL A 279 4.38 -10.64 -22.56
N TRP A 280 3.24 -10.81 -23.23
CA TRP A 280 2.02 -10.07 -22.93
C TRP A 280 1.22 -10.82 -21.88
N GLN A 281 0.89 -10.15 -20.77
CA GLN A 281 0.26 -10.84 -19.64
C GLN A 281 -0.93 -10.10 -19.04
N ARG A 282 -1.82 -10.87 -18.42
CA ARG A 282 -2.98 -10.43 -17.65
C ARG A 282 -3.17 -11.33 -16.42
N GLN A 283 -3.92 -10.87 -15.42
CA GLN A 283 -4.27 -11.67 -14.24
C GLN A 283 -4.98 -12.99 -14.62
N LEU A 284 -4.55 -14.11 -14.01
CA LEU A 284 -5.21 -15.41 -14.13
C LEU A 284 -6.49 -15.44 -13.29
N ASN A 285 -7.61 -15.21 -13.96
CA ASN A 285 -8.97 -15.36 -13.45
C ASN A 285 -9.91 -15.64 -14.62
N ASP A 286 -11.18 -15.96 -14.35
CA ASP A 286 -12.16 -16.33 -15.39
C ASP A 286 -12.27 -15.28 -16.51
N ASN A 287 -12.23 -14.00 -16.15
CA ASN A 287 -12.25 -12.88 -17.12
C ASN A 287 -10.93 -12.76 -17.91
N GLY A 288 -9.80 -13.08 -17.29
CA GLY A 288 -8.50 -13.17 -17.96
C GLY A 288 -8.45 -14.30 -18.98
N LYS A 289 -8.94 -15.48 -18.61
CA LYS A 289 -9.08 -16.64 -19.51
C LYS A 289 -10.03 -16.33 -20.66
N TYR A 290 -11.22 -15.81 -20.36
CA TYR A 290 -12.19 -15.39 -21.37
C TYR A 290 -11.61 -14.38 -22.37
N ALA A 291 -10.87 -13.37 -21.88
CA ALA A 291 -10.23 -12.40 -22.74
C ALA A 291 -9.09 -12.99 -23.58
N ALA A 292 -8.39 -13.99 -23.06
CA ALA A 292 -7.41 -14.72 -23.85
C ALA A 292 -8.08 -15.52 -24.98
N HIS A 293 -9.14 -16.27 -24.69
CA HIS A 293 -9.89 -17.00 -25.72
C HIS A 293 -10.37 -16.08 -26.84
N ARG A 294 -10.88 -14.88 -26.50
CA ARG A 294 -11.26 -13.88 -27.50
C ARG A 294 -10.10 -13.33 -28.33
N VAL A 295 -8.89 -13.31 -27.78
CA VAL A 295 -7.69 -12.93 -28.55
C VAL A 295 -7.30 -14.08 -29.46
N MET A 296 -7.26 -15.30 -28.94
CA MET A 296 -6.93 -16.51 -29.71
C MET A 296 -7.88 -16.70 -30.89
N GLU A 297 -9.20 -16.55 -30.69
CA GLU A 297 -10.21 -16.61 -31.77
C GLU A 297 -9.92 -15.64 -32.93
N VAL A 298 -9.38 -14.46 -32.63
CA VAL A 298 -9.04 -13.46 -33.66
C VAL A 298 -7.70 -13.78 -34.31
N LEU A 299 -6.70 -14.19 -33.54
CA LEU A 299 -5.37 -14.52 -34.07
C LEU A 299 -5.41 -15.79 -34.93
N ASP A 300 -6.10 -16.82 -34.46
CA ASP A 300 -6.24 -18.10 -35.16
C ASP A 300 -7.22 -18.00 -36.34
N GLY A 301 -8.22 -17.11 -36.25
CA GLY A 301 -9.19 -16.86 -37.31
C GLY A 301 -8.73 -15.87 -38.39
N GLN A 302 -7.54 -15.27 -38.23
CA GLN A 302 -6.91 -14.39 -39.23
C GLN A 302 -5.97 -15.15 -40.19
N GLN A 303 -5.94 -16.48 -40.10
CA GLN A 303 -5.22 -17.38 -41.00
C GLN A 303 -6.04 -17.78 -42.24
#